data_AF-A0A484BDJ7-F1
#
_entry.id   AF-A0A484BDJ7-F1
#
_cell.length_a   1.000
_cell.length_b   1.000
_cell.length_c   1.000
_cell.angle_alpha   90.00
_cell.angle_beta   90.00
_cell.angle_gamma   90.00
#
_symmetry.space_group_name_H-M   'P 1'
#
loop_
_entity.id
_entity.type
_entity.pdbx_description
1 polymer ?
#
loop_
_entity_poly.entity_id
_entity_poly.type
_entity_poly.pdbx_seq_one_letter_code
_entity_poly.pdbx_strand_id
1 'polypeptide(L)'
;MRFEREVYRLLIMNNVPYSKEDEKETYEEYLLSDDENTPKTKGAQLKHLTKAKRKDNNDAEEEDVDERIASIKNKLRQKKRPTTERQQKKREAKKLKRSKGVQKLLQSSAKILKNENIKQKKLKLGVIKAESNEDGEEADSKATIRPVQQKPVFNEESKIVYSKIDFAATPGAKTKKSHKNPKEILKELKQTNQQINELKEQGQSDKAAELQNSIAWKKAFDKIEGKKVKDDTKLLQKAIKKKKVEKRAAKKKWEERKQKVDHDIAKRQKKRQENLDKRSKDKKNKKLKKASKKGRIIPGY
;
A
#
# COMPACT_ATOMS: atom_id res chain seq x y z
N MET A 1 -26.87 30.51 18.92
CA MET A 1 -27.32 30.58 20.32
C MET A 1 -28.60 29.82 20.67
N ARG A 2 -29.77 29.99 20.01
CA ARG A 2 -30.98 29.18 20.35
C ARG A 2 -30.95 27.78 19.73
N PHE A 3 -30.59 27.68 18.46
CA PHE A 3 -30.48 26.42 17.73
C PHE A 3 -29.49 25.42 18.34
N GLU A 4 -28.30 25.88 18.73
CA GLU A 4 -27.28 25.02 19.35
C GLU A 4 -27.75 24.41 20.68
N ARG A 5 -28.56 25.15 21.44
CA ARG A 5 -29.15 24.67 22.70
C ARG A 5 -30.24 23.63 22.46
N GLU A 6 -31.06 23.82 21.43
CA GLU A 6 -32.08 22.85 20.99
C GLU A 6 -31.42 21.52 20.57
N VAL A 7 -30.34 21.62 19.79
CA VAL A 7 -29.54 20.48 19.33
C VAL A 7 -28.92 19.74 20.52
N TYR A 8 -28.27 20.46 21.44
CA TYR A 8 -27.69 19.86 22.65
C TYR A 8 -28.73 19.10 23.49
N ARG A 9 -29.93 19.66 23.63
CA ARG A 9 -31.03 19.07 24.39
C ARG A 9 -31.54 17.79 23.73
N LEU A 10 -31.68 17.78 22.40
CA LEU A 10 -32.07 16.60 21.63
C LEU A 10 -31.03 15.47 21.71
N LEU A 11 -29.73 15.80 21.72
CA LEU A 11 -28.66 14.81 21.86
C LEU A 11 -28.67 14.13 23.24
N ILE A 12 -28.86 14.90 24.31
CA ILE A 12 -28.95 14.38 25.69
C ILE A 12 -30.20 13.50 25.85
N MET A 13 -31.34 13.93 25.31
CA MET A 13 -32.62 13.22 25.43
C MET A 13 -32.61 11.85 24.74
N ASN A 14 -31.83 11.70 23.66
CA ASN A 14 -31.71 10.44 22.92
C ASN A 14 -30.56 9.55 23.40
N ASN A 15 -29.92 9.88 24.53
CA ASN A 15 -28.82 9.11 25.13
C ASN A 15 -27.70 8.75 24.11
N VAL A 16 -27.48 9.63 23.13
CA VAL A 16 -26.40 9.50 22.16
C VAL A 16 -25.12 9.77 22.93
N PRO A 17 -24.21 8.80 23.10
CA PRO A 17 -23.01 9.01 23.88
C PRO A 17 -22.20 10.13 23.24
N TYR A 18 -22.04 11.23 23.97
CA TYR A 18 -21.05 12.24 23.64
C TYR A 18 -19.71 11.52 23.47
N SER A 19 -19.09 11.67 22.28
CA SER A 19 -17.67 11.39 22.08
C SER A 19 -16.90 12.29 23.04
N LYS A 20 -16.71 11.81 24.27
CA LYS A 20 -15.87 12.46 25.26
C LYS A 20 -14.45 12.56 24.70
N GLU A 21 -13.78 13.62 25.09
CA GLU A 21 -12.36 13.85 24.81
C GLU A 21 -11.46 12.73 25.38
N ASP A 22 -12.01 11.82 26.18
CA ASP A 22 -11.43 10.56 26.65
C ASP A 22 -11.00 9.59 25.52
N GLU A 23 -11.51 9.77 24.29
CA GLU A 23 -11.01 9.02 23.12
C GLU A 23 -9.67 9.55 22.56
N LYS A 24 -9.24 10.76 22.95
CA LYS A 24 -7.88 11.25 22.60
C LYS A 24 -6.81 10.56 23.45
N GLU A 25 -7.07 10.34 24.74
CA GLU A 25 -6.12 9.67 25.64
C GLU A 25 -5.90 8.19 25.26
N THR A 26 -6.96 7.50 24.82
CA THR A 26 -6.85 6.10 24.35
C THR A 26 -6.10 5.97 23.02
N TYR A 27 -6.02 7.04 22.22
CA TYR A 27 -5.21 7.08 21.01
C TYR A 27 -3.72 7.37 21.31
N GLU A 28 -3.43 8.19 22.31
CA GLU A 28 -2.07 8.50 22.77
C GLU A 28 -1.40 7.31 23.46
N GLU A 29 -2.14 6.50 24.23
CA GLU A 29 -1.60 5.24 24.82
C GLU A 29 -1.19 4.21 23.75
N TYR A 30 -1.72 4.33 22.52
CA TYR A 30 -1.39 3.47 21.38
C TYR A 30 -0.23 3.99 20.51
N LEU A 31 0.19 5.24 20.74
CA LEU A 31 1.38 5.85 20.16
C LEU A 31 2.53 5.68 21.16
N LEU A 32 3.51 4.84 20.83
CA LEU A 32 4.77 4.81 21.58
C LEU A 32 5.32 6.23 21.67
N SER A 33 5.48 6.73 22.90
CA SER A 33 6.27 7.91 23.22
C SER A 33 7.68 7.71 22.66
N ASP A 34 8.11 8.59 21.76
CA ASP A 34 9.48 8.63 21.22
C ASP A 34 10.47 9.31 22.21
N ASP A 35 10.18 9.29 23.51
CA ASP A 35 11.05 9.87 24.55
C ASP A 35 11.99 8.81 25.14
N GLU A 36 13.05 8.50 24.40
CA GLU A 36 14.32 8.06 24.98
C GLU A 36 15.15 9.31 25.28
N ASN A 37 15.08 9.77 26.53
CA ASN A 37 15.89 10.87 27.04
C ASN A 37 17.35 10.42 27.20
N THR A 38 18.25 11.28 26.71
CA THR A 38 19.71 11.13 26.61
C THR A 38 20.45 10.90 27.95
N PRO A 39 21.74 10.47 27.88
CA PRO A 39 22.75 11.35 28.46
C PRO A 39 23.93 11.66 27.52
N LYS A 40 24.38 12.91 27.68
CA LYS A 40 25.45 13.67 27.00
C LYS A 40 26.76 12.90 26.77
N THR A 41 27.32 13.01 25.57
CA THR A 41 28.79 13.01 25.35
C THR A 41 29.23 14.05 24.30
N LYS A 42 29.90 15.08 24.81
CA LYS A 42 31.05 15.86 24.28
C LYS A 42 31.04 16.27 22.79
N GLY A 43 30.83 17.58 22.59
CA GLY A 43 30.90 18.26 21.31
C GLY A 43 32.29 18.36 20.69
N ALA A 44 32.35 18.19 19.37
CA ALA A 44 33.46 18.59 18.53
C ALA A 44 33.12 19.95 17.89
N GLN A 45 33.93 20.94 18.19
CA GLN A 45 33.80 22.30 17.68
C GLN A 45 34.14 22.37 16.19
N LEU A 46 33.18 22.77 15.37
CA LEU A 46 33.44 23.28 14.02
C LEU A 46 33.82 24.75 14.15
N LYS A 47 35.14 25.01 14.03
CA LYS A 47 35.71 26.35 13.99
C LYS A 47 35.24 27.06 12.73
N HIS A 48 34.46 28.13 12.90
CA HIS A 48 34.34 29.18 11.91
C HIS A 48 35.71 29.82 11.70
N LEU A 49 36.27 29.68 10.49
CA LEU A 49 37.39 30.49 10.06
C LEU A 49 36.90 31.70 9.25
N THR A 50 37.65 32.77 9.43
CA THR A 50 37.33 34.16 9.25
C THR A 50 37.27 34.60 7.79
N LYS A 51 36.44 35.63 7.60
CA LYS A 51 36.29 36.46 6.40
C LYS A 51 37.62 37.18 6.11
N ALA A 52 38.28 36.85 5.00
CA ALA A 52 39.36 37.65 4.44
C ALA A 52 38.88 38.30 3.13
N LYS A 53 38.91 39.63 3.14
CA LYS A 53 38.60 40.54 2.03
C LYS A 53 39.65 40.34 0.92
N ARG A 54 39.24 39.95 -0.29
CA ARG A 54 40.01 40.21 -1.52
C ARG A 54 39.06 40.64 -2.64
N LYS A 55 39.61 41.57 -3.40
CA LYS A 55 39.03 42.59 -4.27
C LYS A 55 38.88 42.04 -5.69
N ASP A 56 37.90 42.58 -6.41
CA ASP A 56 37.54 42.43 -7.83
C ASP A 56 38.55 41.76 -8.77
N ASN A 57 38.08 40.73 -9.49
CA ASN A 57 38.30 40.41 -10.92
C ASN A 57 37.66 39.05 -11.25
N ASN A 58 36.36 39.00 -11.55
CA ASN A 58 35.60 37.75 -11.73
C ASN A 58 35.21 37.40 -13.18
N ASP A 59 35.44 38.27 -14.16
CA ASP A 59 34.94 38.01 -15.52
C ASP A 59 35.90 37.17 -16.38
N ALA A 60 37.19 37.06 -16.02
CA ALA A 60 38.18 36.29 -16.77
C ALA A 60 38.27 34.79 -16.36
N GLU A 61 37.84 34.44 -15.15
CA GLU A 61 37.89 33.04 -14.67
C GLU A 61 36.62 32.22 -14.99
N GLU A 62 35.49 32.86 -15.32
CA GLU A 62 34.27 32.13 -15.73
C GLU A 62 34.39 31.53 -17.14
N GLU A 63 35.01 32.26 -18.08
CA GLU A 63 35.22 31.78 -19.45
C GLU A 63 36.11 30.52 -19.47
N ASP A 64 37.18 30.49 -18.66
CA ASP A 64 38.09 29.35 -18.53
C ASP A 64 37.40 28.10 -17.93
N VAL A 65 36.42 28.28 -17.03
CA VAL A 65 35.66 27.17 -16.44
C VAL A 65 34.66 26.61 -17.45
N ASP A 66 33.98 27.46 -18.21
CA ASP A 66 33.01 27.03 -19.22
C ASP A 66 33.69 26.35 -20.42
N GLU A 67 34.85 26.86 -20.85
CA GLU A 67 35.69 26.21 -21.86
C GLU A 67 36.22 24.86 -21.38
N ARG A 68 36.61 24.77 -20.10
CA ARG A 68 37.01 23.51 -19.48
C ARG A 68 35.86 22.51 -19.41
N ILE A 69 34.65 22.94 -19.06
CA ILE A 69 33.43 22.11 -19.06
C ILE A 69 33.08 21.67 -20.48
N ALA A 70 33.19 22.54 -21.48
CA ALA A 70 32.96 22.23 -22.88
C ALA A 70 33.95 21.17 -23.39
N SER A 71 35.24 21.30 -23.05
CA SER A 71 36.27 20.32 -23.41
C SER A 71 36.02 18.94 -22.78
N ILE A 72 35.55 18.90 -21.52
CA ILE A 72 35.18 17.66 -20.83
C ILE A 72 33.96 17.01 -21.48
N LYS A 73 32.92 17.78 -21.81
CA LYS A 73 31.73 17.29 -22.52
C LYS A 73 32.08 16.76 -23.91
N ASN A 74 32.99 17.41 -24.63
CA ASN A 74 33.42 16.96 -25.95
C ASN A 74 34.27 15.67 -25.86
N LYS A 75 35.20 15.58 -24.91
CA LYS A 75 35.96 14.34 -24.62
C LYS A 75 35.05 13.17 -24.20
N LEU A 76 33.95 13.43 -23.49
CA LEU A 76 32.94 12.42 -23.16
C LEU A 76 32.09 11.98 -24.36
N ARG A 77 31.80 12.87 -25.32
CA ARG A 77 31.11 12.53 -26.58
C ARG A 77 31.99 11.69 -27.50
N GLN A 78 33.28 12.00 -27.59
CA GLN A 78 34.24 11.25 -28.42
C GLN A 78 34.54 9.84 -27.87
N LYS A 79 34.38 9.60 -26.56
CA LYS A 79 34.50 8.24 -25.96
C LYS A 79 33.34 7.29 -26.28
N LYS A 80 32.23 7.76 -26.88
CA LYS A 80 31.13 6.89 -27.31
C LYS A 80 31.26 6.63 -28.81
N ARG A 81 31.91 5.52 -29.17
CA ARG A 81 31.89 4.99 -30.54
C ARG A 81 30.43 4.91 -31.04
N PRO A 82 30.14 5.23 -32.32
CA PRO A 82 28.81 5.02 -32.88
C PRO A 82 28.39 3.57 -32.62
N THR A 83 27.24 3.39 -31.98
CA THR A 83 26.73 2.04 -31.71
C THR A 83 26.46 1.36 -33.04
N THR A 84 27.14 0.25 -33.31
CA THR A 84 26.90 -0.60 -34.49
C THR A 84 25.42 -0.94 -34.61
N GLU A 85 24.92 -1.06 -35.85
CA GLU A 85 23.51 -1.34 -36.16
C GLU A 85 22.98 -2.56 -35.37
N ARG A 86 23.82 -3.58 -35.20
CA ARG A 86 23.54 -4.77 -34.39
C ARG A 86 23.25 -4.45 -32.92
N GLN A 87 23.95 -3.49 -32.32
CA GLN A 87 23.71 -3.05 -30.94
C GLN A 87 22.43 -2.21 -30.82
N GLN A 88 22.12 -1.40 -31.83
CA GLN A 88 20.87 -0.62 -31.89
C GLN A 88 19.66 -1.56 -31.98
N LYS A 89 19.69 -2.53 -32.91
CA LYS A 89 18.67 -3.59 -33.01
C LYS A 89 18.52 -4.37 -31.70
N LYS A 90 19.61 -4.69 -30.99
CA LYS A 90 19.56 -5.35 -29.67
C LYS A 90 18.88 -4.47 -28.60
N ARG A 91 19.12 -3.15 -28.62
CA ARG A 91 18.49 -2.19 -27.70
C ARG A 91 17.01 -2.01 -27.99
N GLU A 92 16.64 -1.91 -29.26
CA GLU A 92 15.24 -1.82 -29.69
C GLU A 92 14.47 -3.09 -29.36
N ALA A 93 15.03 -4.28 -29.63
CA ALA A 93 14.43 -5.54 -29.23
C ALA A 93 14.26 -5.65 -27.70
N LYS A 94 15.23 -5.18 -26.91
CA LYS A 94 15.10 -5.10 -25.45
C LYS A 94 14.04 -4.10 -25.00
N LYS A 95 13.91 -2.95 -25.68
CA LYS A 95 12.88 -1.93 -25.41
C LYS A 95 11.48 -2.44 -25.76
N LEU A 96 11.35 -3.16 -26.88
CA LEU A 96 10.10 -3.80 -27.31
C LEU A 96 9.68 -4.90 -26.32
N LYS A 97 10.61 -5.76 -25.89
CA LYS A 97 10.37 -6.79 -24.85
C LYS A 97 10.01 -6.21 -23.48
N ARG A 98 10.51 -5.02 -23.14
CA ARG A 98 10.18 -4.29 -21.90
C ARG A 98 8.95 -3.40 -22.04
N SER A 99 8.37 -3.29 -23.22
CA SER A 99 7.14 -2.52 -23.41
C SER A 99 5.98 -3.24 -22.70
N LYS A 100 5.15 -2.45 -21.99
CA LYS A 100 4.03 -2.97 -21.21
C LYS A 100 3.02 -3.75 -22.08
N GLY A 101 2.91 -3.42 -23.36
CA GLY A 101 2.05 -4.11 -24.32
C GLY A 101 2.53 -5.54 -24.60
N VAL A 102 3.81 -5.71 -24.97
CA VAL A 102 4.40 -7.04 -25.22
C VAL A 102 4.42 -7.88 -23.95
N GLN A 103 4.68 -7.28 -22.79
CA GLN A 103 4.65 -8.01 -21.52
C GLN A 103 3.23 -8.51 -21.17
N LYS A 104 2.18 -7.72 -21.46
CA LYS A 104 0.79 -8.17 -21.31
C LYS A 104 0.45 -9.31 -22.27
N LEU A 105 0.88 -9.22 -23.54
CA LEU A 105 0.69 -10.26 -24.55
C LEU A 105 1.37 -11.58 -24.17
N LEU A 106 2.60 -11.52 -23.66
CA LEU A 106 3.35 -12.68 -23.16
C LEU A 106 2.69 -13.29 -21.92
N GLN A 107 2.15 -12.46 -21.03
CA GLN A 107 1.43 -12.95 -19.84
C GLN A 107 0.09 -13.57 -20.21
N SER A 108 -0.64 -13.02 -21.19
CA SER A 108 -1.88 -13.62 -21.68
C SER A 108 -1.62 -14.94 -22.42
N SER A 109 -0.62 -15.01 -23.30
CA SER A 109 -0.26 -16.26 -23.97
C SER A 109 0.22 -17.33 -22.99
N ALA A 110 1.03 -16.96 -21.99
CA ALA A 110 1.45 -17.89 -20.94
C ALA A 110 0.28 -18.41 -20.08
N LYS A 111 -0.77 -17.60 -19.86
CA LYS A 111 -1.99 -18.05 -19.16
C LYS A 111 -2.80 -19.02 -20.02
N ILE A 112 -2.92 -18.76 -21.32
CA ILE A 112 -3.61 -19.64 -22.27
C ILE A 112 -2.94 -21.02 -22.30
N LEU A 113 -1.61 -21.06 -22.45
CA LEU A 113 -0.85 -22.32 -22.46
C LEU A 113 -0.95 -23.08 -21.14
N LYS A 114 -0.99 -22.38 -20.00
CA LYS A 114 -1.20 -23.03 -18.69
C LYS A 114 -2.59 -23.65 -18.59
N ASN A 115 -3.62 -22.94 -19.04
CA ASN A 115 -5.00 -23.44 -19.01
C ASN A 115 -5.17 -24.64 -19.95
N GLU A 116 -4.56 -24.59 -21.13
CA GLU A 116 -4.53 -25.70 -22.08
C GLU A 116 -3.81 -26.92 -21.50
N ASN A 117 -2.63 -26.73 -20.90
CA ASN A 117 -1.91 -27.81 -20.21
C ASN A 117 -2.70 -28.40 -19.02
N ILE A 118 -3.47 -27.59 -18.29
CA ILE A 118 -4.36 -28.07 -17.23
C ILE A 118 -5.51 -28.88 -17.85
N LYS A 119 -6.08 -28.43 -18.97
CA LYS A 119 -7.13 -29.17 -19.71
C LYS A 119 -6.60 -30.51 -20.20
N GLN A 120 -5.42 -30.54 -20.82
CA GLN A 120 -4.76 -31.77 -21.28
C GLN A 120 -4.43 -32.71 -20.12
N LYS A 121 -3.94 -32.19 -18.98
CA LYS A 121 -3.73 -33.00 -17.77
C LYS A 121 -5.03 -33.58 -17.22
N LYS A 122 -6.13 -32.82 -17.21
CA LYS A 122 -7.46 -33.29 -16.76
C LYS A 122 -8.04 -34.35 -17.70
N LEU A 123 -7.81 -34.23 -19.01
CA LEU A 123 -8.16 -35.25 -20.00
C LEU A 123 -7.34 -36.53 -19.79
N LYS A 124 -6.02 -36.40 -19.58
CA LYS A 124 -5.11 -37.54 -19.34
C LYS A 124 -5.36 -38.25 -18.00
N LEU A 125 -5.84 -37.52 -16.98
CA LEU A 125 -6.24 -38.07 -15.67
C LEU A 125 -7.68 -38.62 -15.65
N GLY A 126 -8.38 -38.65 -16.79
CA GLY A 126 -9.70 -39.29 -16.91
C GLY A 126 -10.86 -38.57 -16.21
N VAL A 127 -10.68 -37.32 -15.76
CA VAL A 127 -11.73 -36.53 -15.06
C VAL A 127 -12.74 -35.92 -16.05
N ILE A 128 -12.44 -35.94 -17.35
CA ILE A 128 -13.32 -35.50 -18.43
C ILE A 128 -13.30 -36.61 -19.49
N LYS A 129 -14.44 -37.28 -19.68
CA LYS A 129 -14.64 -38.30 -20.72
C LYS A 129 -14.61 -37.58 -22.08
N ALA A 130 -13.73 -38.00 -22.99
CA ALA A 130 -13.80 -37.56 -24.38
C ALA A 130 -15.06 -38.18 -24.99
N GLU A 131 -15.96 -37.32 -25.44
CA GLU A 131 -17.23 -37.70 -26.05
C GLU A 131 -16.94 -38.51 -27.32
N SER A 132 -17.05 -39.83 -27.21
CA SER A 132 -17.25 -40.76 -28.30
C SER A 132 -18.72 -41.15 -28.22
N ASN A 133 -19.42 -40.98 -29.34
CA ASN A 133 -20.83 -41.30 -29.50
C ASN A 133 -21.03 -42.81 -29.45
N GLU A 134 -21.98 -43.28 -28.64
CA GLU A 134 -22.75 -44.51 -28.86
C GLU A 134 -23.97 -44.51 -27.90
N ASP A 135 -25.13 -44.30 -28.51
CA ASP A 135 -26.51 -44.75 -28.23
C ASP A 135 -27.16 -44.66 -26.84
N GLY A 136 -28.31 -43.98 -26.82
CA GLY A 136 -29.30 -44.00 -25.75
C GLY A 136 -30.03 -42.66 -25.61
N GLU A 137 -31.27 -42.60 -26.10
CA GLU A 137 -32.14 -41.43 -26.12
C GLU A 137 -32.29 -40.71 -24.76
N GLU A 138 -32.10 -39.40 -24.80
CA GLU A 138 -32.91 -38.32 -24.19
C GLU A 138 -32.17 -37.02 -24.53
N ALA A 139 -32.61 -36.39 -25.62
CA ALA A 139 -31.98 -35.22 -26.21
C ALA A 139 -32.29 -33.95 -25.40
N ASP A 140 -31.63 -33.77 -24.25
CA ASP A 140 -31.56 -32.46 -23.61
C ASP A 140 -30.49 -31.59 -24.29
N SER A 141 -30.92 -31.02 -25.41
CA SER A 141 -30.20 -30.02 -26.18
C SER A 141 -29.57 -28.92 -25.30
N LYS A 142 -28.24 -28.91 -25.22
CA LYS A 142 -27.44 -27.79 -24.68
C LYS A 142 -27.51 -26.51 -25.54
N ALA A 143 -28.50 -26.41 -26.44
CA ALA A 143 -28.81 -25.23 -27.23
C ALA A 143 -29.88 -24.33 -26.59
N THR A 144 -30.54 -24.75 -25.49
CA THR A 144 -31.55 -23.94 -24.79
C THR A 144 -31.08 -23.50 -23.41
N ILE A 145 -29.89 -22.90 -23.31
CA ILE A 145 -29.55 -22.13 -22.10
C ILE A 145 -30.23 -20.77 -22.26
N ARG A 146 -31.48 -20.65 -21.79
CA ARG A 146 -32.10 -19.34 -21.60
C ARG A 146 -31.20 -18.52 -20.66
N PRO A 147 -30.89 -17.25 -20.95
CA PRO A 147 -30.15 -16.41 -20.02
C PRO A 147 -30.90 -16.41 -18.68
N VAL A 148 -30.29 -16.94 -17.63
CA VAL A 148 -30.87 -16.93 -16.28
C VAL A 148 -31.12 -15.47 -15.92
N GLN A 149 -32.40 -15.08 -15.88
CA GLN A 149 -32.78 -13.73 -15.46
C GLN A 149 -32.36 -13.58 -14.00
N GLN A 150 -31.34 -12.76 -13.77
CA GLN A 150 -30.80 -12.55 -12.44
C GLN A 150 -31.83 -11.72 -11.68
N LYS A 151 -32.49 -12.33 -10.69
CA LYS A 151 -33.39 -11.60 -9.80
C LYS A 151 -32.62 -10.45 -9.15
N PRO A 152 -33.17 -9.23 -9.07
CA PRO A 152 -32.53 -8.11 -8.41
C PRO A 152 -32.25 -8.48 -6.94
N VAL A 153 -31.00 -8.36 -6.52
CA VAL A 153 -30.59 -8.57 -5.13
C VAL A 153 -30.91 -7.30 -4.35
N PHE A 154 -31.70 -7.44 -3.29
CA PHE A 154 -32.10 -6.34 -2.44
C PHE A 154 -31.22 -6.31 -1.18
N ASN A 155 -30.75 -5.12 -0.80
CA ASN A 155 -30.06 -4.90 0.47
C ASN A 155 -31.05 -4.96 1.66
N GLU A 156 -30.53 -4.87 2.89
CA GLU A 156 -31.32 -4.77 4.14
C GLU A 156 -32.33 -3.60 4.13
N GLU A 157 -32.06 -2.54 3.36
CA GLU A 157 -32.97 -1.41 3.13
C GLU A 157 -33.95 -1.62 1.96
N SER A 158 -34.09 -2.86 1.45
CA SER A 158 -34.93 -3.21 0.30
C SER A 158 -34.64 -2.38 -0.97
N LYS A 159 -33.38 -1.98 -1.18
CA LYS A 159 -32.91 -1.30 -2.39
C LYS A 159 -32.22 -2.29 -3.33
N ILE A 160 -32.52 -2.21 -4.63
CA ILE A 160 -31.88 -3.03 -5.66
C ILE A 160 -30.41 -2.63 -5.79
N VAL A 161 -29.50 -3.57 -5.57
CA VAL A 161 -28.06 -3.35 -5.71
C VAL A 161 -27.49 -4.15 -6.86
N TYR A 162 -26.87 -3.43 -7.80
CA TYR A 162 -26.31 -3.97 -9.04
C TYR A 162 -24.88 -4.52 -8.88
N SER A 163 -24.32 -4.56 -7.67
CA SER A 163 -23.00 -5.13 -7.43
C SER A 163 -23.08 -6.65 -7.29
N LYS A 164 -22.23 -7.39 -8.02
CA LYS A 164 -22.08 -8.86 -7.94
C LYS A 164 -21.60 -9.39 -6.58
N ILE A 165 -21.40 -8.50 -5.61
CA ILE A 165 -20.88 -8.80 -4.27
C ILE A 165 -22.01 -8.47 -3.31
N ASP A 166 -22.56 -9.51 -2.72
CA ASP A 166 -23.57 -9.42 -1.69
C ASP A 166 -22.85 -9.31 -0.34
N PHE A 167 -22.92 -8.14 0.30
CA PHE A 167 -22.31 -7.92 1.62
C PHE A 167 -23.18 -8.46 2.76
N ALA A 168 -24.46 -8.78 2.48
CA ALA A 168 -25.42 -9.23 3.47
C ALA A 168 -25.60 -10.76 3.51
N ALA A 169 -25.20 -11.49 2.46
CA ALA A 169 -25.49 -12.92 2.35
C ALA A 169 -24.32 -13.84 2.76
N THR A 170 -24.19 -14.08 4.06
CA THR A 170 -24.21 -15.47 4.59
C THR A 170 -24.70 -15.48 6.05
N PRO A 171 -26.00 -15.24 6.32
CA PRO A 171 -26.60 -15.54 7.62
C PRO A 171 -26.61 -17.06 7.81
N GLY A 172 -25.52 -17.62 8.34
CA GLY A 172 -25.35 -19.08 8.51
C GLY A 172 -24.00 -19.64 8.09
N ALA A 173 -23.12 -18.86 7.44
CA ALA A 173 -21.74 -19.30 7.32
C ALA A 173 -21.12 -19.29 8.72
N LYS A 174 -20.88 -20.48 9.29
CA LYS A 174 -20.11 -20.66 10.53
C LYS A 174 -18.88 -19.78 10.42
N THR A 175 -18.85 -18.68 11.17
CA THR A 175 -17.68 -17.81 11.23
C THR A 175 -16.55 -18.73 11.67
N LYS A 176 -15.57 -18.94 10.77
CA LYS A 176 -14.41 -19.74 11.12
C LYS A 176 -13.80 -19.03 12.32
N LYS A 177 -13.88 -19.65 13.51
CA LYS A 177 -13.38 -19.06 14.76
C LYS A 177 -11.99 -18.51 14.46
N SER A 178 -11.89 -17.17 14.45
CA SER A 178 -10.63 -16.51 14.14
C SER A 178 -9.61 -17.01 15.14
N HIS A 179 -8.45 -17.41 14.67
CA HIS A 179 -7.39 -17.84 15.57
C HIS A 179 -7.05 -16.70 16.52
N LYS A 180 -6.85 -17.02 17.81
CA LYS A 180 -6.40 -16.06 18.83
C LYS A 180 -5.19 -15.25 18.33
N ASN A 181 -5.07 -14.00 18.79
CA ASN A 181 -3.96 -13.16 18.36
C ASN A 181 -2.62 -13.75 18.85
N PRO A 182 -1.57 -13.77 18.01
CA PRO A 182 -0.30 -14.37 18.40
C PRO A 182 0.37 -13.67 19.60
N LYS A 183 0.02 -12.41 19.86
CA LYS A 183 0.45 -11.67 21.07
C LYS A 183 -0.24 -12.20 22.34
N GLU A 184 -1.55 -12.43 22.27
CA GLU A 184 -2.34 -12.97 23.38
C GLU A 184 -1.87 -14.37 23.73
N ILE A 185 -1.68 -15.25 22.74
CA ILE A 185 -1.15 -16.61 22.95
C ILE A 185 0.23 -16.55 23.64
N LEU A 186 1.10 -15.62 23.23
CA LEU A 186 2.40 -15.46 23.86
C LEU A 186 2.28 -14.94 25.31
N LYS A 187 1.28 -14.10 25.61
CA LYS A 187 1.00 -13.62 26.97
C LYS A 187 0.49 -14.77 27.85
N GLU A 188 -0.47 -15.56 27.35
CA GLU A 188 -0.98 -16.76 28.03
C GLU A 188 0.18 -17.72 28.36
N LEU A 189 1.05 -18.03 27.39
CA LEU A 189 2.23 -18.88 27.60
C LEU A 189 3.20 -18.34 28.66
N LYS A 190 3.41 -17.03 28.69
CA LYS A 190 4.27 -16.41 29.70
C LYS A 190 3.64 -16.54 31.09
N GLN A 191 2.35 -16.25 31.21
CA GLN A 191 1.62 -16.36 32.48
C GLN A 191 1.60 -17.80 32.99
N THR A 192 1.36 -18.80 32.13
CA THR A 192 1.41 -20.21 32.54
C THR A 192 2.81 -20.62 33.01
N ASN A 193 3.86 -20.16 32.31
CA ASN A 193 5.24 -20.46 32.72
C ASN A 193 5.61 -19.75 34.03
N GLN A 194 5.13 -18.52 34.24
CA GLN A 194 5.31 -17.79 35.50
C GLN A 194 4.65 -18.54 36.65
N GLN A 195 3.38 -18.95 36.52
CA GLN A 195 2.68 -19.73 37.53
C GLN A 195 3.40 -21.03 37.88
N ILE A 196 3.91 -21.75 36.87
CA ILE A 196 4.70 -22.96 37.09
C ILE A 196 6.01 -22.65 37.84
N ASN A 197 6.69 -21.56 37.50
CA ASN A 197 7.94 -21.17 38.14
C ASN A 197 7.71 -20.69 39.58
N GLU A 198 6.66 -19.92 39.83
CA GLU A 198 6.25 -19.47 41.17
C GLU A 198 5.98 -20.65 42.10
N LEU A 199 5.27 -21.68 41.61
CA LEU A 199 5.04 -22.90 42.39
C LEU A 199 6.33 -23.69 42.69
N LYS A 200 7.29 -23.68 41.76
CA LYS A 200 8.62 -24.28 41.98
C LYS A 200 9.45 -23.50 42.99
N GLU A 201 9.43 -22.17 42.92
CA GLU A 201 10.13 -21.28 43.84
C GLU A 201 9.57 -21.38 45.27
N GLN A 202 8.25 -21.57 45.40
CA GLN A 202 7.58 -21.82 46.68
C GLN A 202 7.85 -23.23 47.26
N GLY A 203 8.68 -24.06 46.60
CA GLY A 203 9.03 -25.41 47.04
C GLY A 203 7.96 -26.47 46.77
N GLN A 204 6.84 -26.12 46.11
CA GLN A 204 5.76 -27.05 45.76
C GLN A 204 6.02 -27.72 44.40
N SER A 205 7.17 -28.41 44.29
CA SER A 205 7.62 -29.04 43.04
C SER A 205 6.63 -30.06 42.49
N ASP A 206 6.00 -30.86 43.36
CA ASP A 206 5.07 -31.92 42.95
C ASP A 206 3.81 -31.33 42.28
N LYS A 207 3.23 -30.28 42.87
CA LYS A 207 2.08 -29.57 42.29
C LYS A 207 2.44 -28.89 40.97
N ALA A 208 3.65 -28.36 40.85
CA ALA A 208 4.12 -27.79 39.58
C ALA A 208 4.25 -28.87 38.48
N ALA A 209 4.71 -30.07 38.83
CA ALA A 209 4.80 -31.20 37.92
C ALA A 209 3.40 -31.72 37.50
N GLU A 210 2.47 -31.83 38.45
CA GLU A 210 1.06 -32.16 38.17
C GLU A 210 0.39 -31.13 37.24
N LEU A 211 0.64 -29.84 37.47
CA LEU A 211 0.14 -28.77 36.62
C LEU A 211 0.73 -28.86 35.20
N GLN A 212 2.05 -29.09 35.08
CA GLN A 212 2.68 -29.30 33.78
C GLN A 212 2.09 -30.51 33.04
N ASN A 213 1.88 -31.63 33.74
CA ASN A 213 1.29 -32.84 33.20
C ASN A 213 -0.15 -32.63 32.75
N SER A 214 -0.99 -32.01 33.58
CA SER A 214 -2.39 -31.72 33.22
C SER A 214 -2.48 -30.81 31.99
N ILE A 215 -1.62 -29.79 31.88
CA ILE A 215 -1.53 -28.93 30.70
C ILE A 215 -1.09 -29.73 29.47
N ALA A 216 -0.11 -30.62 29.60
CA ALA A 216 0.36 -31.47 28.51
C ALA A 216 -0.74 -32.41 28.00
N TRP A 217 -1.48 -33.06 28.91
CA TRP A 217 -2.61 -33.93 28.58
C TRP A 217 -3.75 -33.17 27.90
N LYS A 218 -4.10 -31.98 28.41
CA LYS A 218 -5.11 -31.12 27.78
C LYS A 218 -4.72 -30.76 26.34
N LYS A 219 -3.45 -30.43 26.11
CA LYS A 219 -2.92 -30.15 24.75
C LYS A 219 -2.95 -31.37 23.85
N ALA A 220 -2.68 -32.56 24.39
CA ALA A 220 -2.78 -33.80 23.64
C ALA A 220 -4.24 -34.08 23.22
N PHE A 221 -5.19 -33.90 24.14
CA PHE A 221 -6.61 -34.06 23.87
C PHE A 221 -7.13 -33.06 22.82
N ASP A 222 -6.76 -31.77 22.93
CA ASP A 222 -7.12 -30.76 21.94
C ASP A 222 -6.58 -31.11 20.53
N LYS A 223 -5.37 -31.70 20.44
CA LYS A 223 -4.82 -32.17 19.16
C LYS A 223 -5.62 -33.35 18.59
N ILE A 224 -6.03 -34.30 19.43
CA ILE A 224 -6.86 -35.46 19.04
C ILE A 224 -8.24 -34.99 18.54
N GLU A 225 -8.85 -34.00 19.21
CA GLU A 225 -10.10 -33.37 18.79
C GLU A 225 -9.96 -32.62 17.43
N GLY A 226 -8.73 -32.44 16.95
CA GLY A 226 -8.43 -31.74 15.70
C GLY A 226 -8.28 -30.22 15.85
N LYS A 227 -8.20 -29.70 17.08
CA LYS A 227 -7.88 -28.29 17.32
C LYS A 227 -6.40 -28.04 17.05
N LYS A 228 -6.13 -26.95 16.32
CA LYS A 228 -4.75 -26.52 16.00
C LYS A 228 -4.14 -25.78 17.20
N VAL A 229 -3.42 -26.51 18.04
CA VAL A 229 -2.63 -25.95 19.15
C VAL A 229 -1.41 -25.20 18.60
N LYS A 230 -1.22 -23.92 18.97
CA LYS A 230 -0.21 -23.01 18.39
C LYS A 230 0.68 -22.39 19.47
N ASP A 231 1.48 -23.22 20.12
CA ASP A 231 2.19 -22.81 21.35
C ASP A 231 3.68 -22.49 21.13
N ASP A 232 4.18 -22.61 19.89
CA ASP A 232 5.59 -22.40 19.59
C ASP A 232 5.99 -20.92 19.70
N THR A 233 6.71 -20.57 20.77
CA THR A 233 7.14 -19.19 21.07
C THR A 233 7.90 -18.54 19.91
N LYS A 234 8.83 -19.28 19.28
CA LYS A 234 9.61 -18.81 18.11
C LYS A 234 8.72 -18.50 16.90
N LEU A 235 7.71 -19.33 16.63
CA LEU A 235 6.80 -19.12 15.51
C LEU A 235 5.81 -17.97 15.78
N LEU A 236 5.31 -17.86 17.02
CA LEU A 236 4.46 -16.74 17.44
C LEU A 236 5.19 -15.40 17.31
N GLN A 237 6.45 -15.32 17.74
CA GLN A 237 7.28 -14.12 17.55
C GLN A 237 7.50 -13.79 16.07
N LYS A 238 7.78 -14.79 15.22
CA LYS A 238 7.89 -14.60 13.77
C LYS A 238 6.58 -14.08 13.16
N ALA A 239 5.43 -14.63 13.58
CA ALA A 239 4.12 -14.16 13.13
C ALA A 239 3.86 -12.71 13.52
N ILE A 240 4.23 -12.30 14.73
CA ILE A 240 4.15 -10.91 15.19
C ILE A 240 5.04 -10.01 14.33
N LYS A 241 6.29 -10.40 14.07
CA LYS A 241 7.22 -9.65 13.21
C LYS A 241 6.67 -9.49 11.80
N LYS A 242 6.11 -10.55 11.21
CA LYS A 242 5.48 -10.51 9.88
C LYS A 242 4.32 -9.52 9.83
N LYS A 243 3.41 -9.57 10.81
CA LYS A 243 2.30 -8.60 10.93
C LYS A 243 2.82 -7.15 11.05
N LYS A 244 3.88 -6.92 11.83
CA LYS A 244 4.51 -5.58 11.95
C LYS A 244 5.05 -5.09 10.60
N VAL A 245 5.74 -5.95 9.85
CA VAL A 245 6.27 -5.61 8.51
C VAL A 245 5.14 -5.29 7.54
N GLU A 246 4.08 -6.10 7.52
CA GLU A 246 2.89 -5.86 6.67
C GLU A 246 2.24 -4.52 6.98
N LYS A 247 2.10 -4.16 8.26
CA LYS A 247 1.55 -2.87 8.69
C LYS A 247 2.45 -1.70 8.31
N ARG A 248 3.78 -1.82 8.44
CA ARG A 248 4.73 -0.81 7.98
C ARG A 248 4.65 -0.59 6.47
N ALA A 249 4.60 -1.69 5.70
CA ALA A 249 4.45 -1.61 4.25
C ALA A 249 3.09 -0.99 3.84
N ALA A 250 2.02 -1.29 4.57
CA ALA A 250 0.74 -0.64 4.37
C ALA A 250 0.82 0.86 4.67
N LYS A 251 1.35 1.26 5.83
CA LYS A 251 1.54 2.67 6.22
C LYS A 251 2.28 3.45 5.14
N LYS A 252 3.43 2.95 4.69
CA LYS A 252 4.22 3.55 3.61
C LYS A 252 3.41 3.73 2.32
N LYS A 253 2.67 2.70 1.88
CA LYS A 253 1.82 2.79 0.67
C LYS A 253 0.72 3.83 0.81
N TRP A 254 0.16 4.00 2.01
CA TRP A 254 -0.86 5.01 2.27
C TRP A 254 -0.27 6.42 2.27
N GLU A 255 0.91 6.61 2.85
CA GLU A 255 1.65 7.88 2.79
C GLU A 255 2.02 8.25 1.35
N GLU A 256 2.55 7.31 0.57
CA GLU A 256 2.86 7.52 -0.86
C GLU A 256 1.60 7.91 -1.66
N ARG A 257 0.45 7.33 -1.35
CA ARG A 257 -0.83 7.70 -1.98
C ARG A 257 -1.26 9.11 -1.62
N LYS A 258 -1.16 9.51 -0.34
CA LYS A 258 -1.47 10.87 0.11
C LYS A 258 -0.57 11.89 -0.60
N GLN A 259 0.75 11.67 -0.56
CA GLN A 259 1.72 12.53 -1.24
C GLN A 259 1.44 12.65 -2.74
N LYS A 260 1.06 11.55 -3.40
CA LYS A 260 0.71 11.57 -4.83
C LYS A 260 -0.55 12.42 -5.07
N VAL A 261 -1.56 12.30 -4.24
CA VAL A 261 -2.79 13.10 -4.34
C VAL A 261 -2.47 14.58 -4.17
N ASP A 262 -1.68 14.94 -3.16
CA ASP A 262 -1.29 16.33 -2.89
C ASP A 262 -0.45 16.91 -4.04
N HIS A 263 0.50 16.13 -4.56
CA HIS A 263 1.28 16.48 -5.73
C HIS A 263 0.40 16.72 -6.96
N ASP A 264 -0.57 15.84 -7.22
CA ASP A 264 -1.48 15.96 -8.37
C ASP A 264 -2.40 17.19 -8.25
N ILE A 265 -2.84 17.52 -7.03
CA ILE A 265 -3.60 18.75 -6.74
C ILE A 265 -2.71 19.97 -7.00
N ALA A 266 -1.51 20.03 -6.40
CA ALA A 266 -0.57 21.13 -6.56
C ALA A 266 -0.19 21.36 -8.04
N LYS A 267 0.04 20.28 -8.78
CA LYS A 267 0.34 20.33 -10.21
C LYS A 267 -0.81 20.94 -11.03
N ARG A 268 -2.06 20.59 -10.72
CA ARG A 268 -3.24 21.18 -11.38
C ARG A 268 -3.37 22.66 -11.04
N GLN A 269 -3.16 23.04 -9.79
CA GLN A 269 -3.23 24.45 -9.36
C GLN A 269 -2.13 25.29 -10.02
N LYS A 270 -0.89 24.78 -10.06
CA LYS A 270 0.22 25.44 -10.76
C LYS A 270 -0.10 25.66 -12.24
N LYS A 271 -0.61 24.63 -12.93
CA LYS A 271 -1.03 24.76 -14.34
C LYS A 271 -2.14 25.81 -14.52
N ARG A 272 -3.06 25.92 -13.57
CA ARG A 272 -4.12 26.94 -13.59
C ARG A 272 -3.53 28.34 -13.42
N GLN A 273 -2.63 28.54 -12.47
CA GLN A 273 -1.94 29.83 -12.26
C GLN A 273 -1.14 30.24 -13.50
N GLU A 274 -0.33 29.34 -14.06
CA GLU A 274 0.44 29.59 -15.29
C GLU A 274 -0.47 30.01 -16.47
N ASN A 275 -1.63 29.37 -16.62
CA ASN A 275 -2.60 29.73 -17.65
C ASN A 275 -3.26 31.10 -17.40
N LEU A 276 -3.55 31.45 -16.15
CA LEU A 276 -4.10 32.76 -15.78
C LEU A 276 -3.08 33.87 -16.00
N ASP A 277 -1.82 33.63 -15.61
CA ASP A 277 -0.71 34.56 -15.83
C ASP A 277 -0.45 34.79 -17.31
N LYS A 278 -0.47 33.70 -18.10
CA LYS A 278 -0.37 33.80 -19.56
C LYS A 278 -1.50 34.66 -20.13
N ARG A 279 -2.75 34.41 -19.73
CA ARG A 279 -3.91 35.23 -20.16
C ARG A 279 -3.76 36.70 -19.74
N SER A 280 -3.24 36.96 -18.54
CA SER A 280 -3.01 38.32 -18.04
C SER A 280 -1.93 39.04 -18.86
N LYS A 281 -0.79 38.38 -19.11
CA LYS A 281 0.30 38.89 -19.96
C LYS A 281 -0.17 39.11 -21.39
N ASP A 282 -0.91 38.18 -21.98
CA ASP A 282 -1.45 38.30 -23.34
C ASP A 282 -2.42 39.48 -23.46
N LYS A 283 -3.26 39.73 -22.44
CA LYS A 283 -4.13 40.92 -22.40
C LYS A 283 -3.31 42.21 -22.37
N LYS A 284 -2.26 42.28 -21.53
CA LYS A 284 -1.35 43.44 -21.46
C LYS A 284 -0.64 43.65 -22.80
N ASN A 285 -0.07 42.60 -23.38
CA ASN A 285 0.60 42.64 -24.68
C ASN A 285 -0.34 43.05 -25.82
N LYS A 286 -1.60 42.58 -25.82
CA LYS A 286 -2.60 42.98 -26.82
C LYS A 286 -2.95 44.47 -26.70
N LYS A 287 -3.04 45.00 -25.47
CA LYS A 287 -3.23 46.45 -25.24
C LYS A 287 -2.04 47.26 -25.75
N LEU A 288 -0.82 46.84 -25.43
CA LEU A 288 0.42 47.49 -25.92
C LEU A 288 0.50 47.49 -27.45
N LYS A 289 0.27 46.34 -28.10
CA LYS A 289 0.23 46.22 -29.56
C LYS A 289 -0.82 47.12 -30.20
N LYS A 290 -2.00 47.26 -29.58
CA LYS A 290 -3.05 48.18 -30.07
C LYS A 290 -2.67 49.65 -29.91
N ALA A 291 -1.96 50.02 -28.84
CA ALA A 291 -1.48 51.38 -28.61
C ALA A 291 -0.39 51.77 -29.62
N SER A 292 0.60 50.90 -29.84
CA SER A 292 1.64 51.07 -30.85
C SER A 292 1.06 51.25 -32.26
N LYS A 293 0.10 50.40 -32.68
CA LYS A 293 -0.58 50.55 -33.98
C LYS A 293 -1.34 51.86 -34.16
N LYS A 294 -1.72 52.52 -33.06
CA LYS A 294 -2.41 53.83 -33.07
C LYS A 294 -1.44 55.00 -32.91
N GLY A 295 -0.12 54.77 -32.95
CA GLY A 295 0.90 55.83 -32.81
C GLY A 295 1.01 56.45 -31.42
N ARG A 296 0.44 55.82 -30.37
CA ARG A 296 0.57 56.31 -29.00
C ARG A 296 1.93 55.90 -28.42
N ILE A 297 2.65 56.87 -27.86
CA ILE A 297 3.93 56.65 -27.17
C ILE A 297 3.71 55.67 -26.01
N ILE A 298 4.47 54.57 -26.00
CA ILE A 298 4.39 53.53 -24.97
C ILE A 298 5.45 53.87 -23.91
N PRO A 299 5.09 54.16 -22.66
CA PRO A 299 6.08 54.43 -21.62
C PRO A 299 6.86 53.16 -21.29
N GLY A 300 8.19 53.21 -21.36
CA GLY A 300 9.07 52.10 -21.00
C GLY A 300 9.48 51.17 -22.14
N TYR A 301 9.33 51.61 -23.39
CA TYR A 301 10.02 51.07 -24.56
C TYR A 301 10.65 52.22 -25.35
#